data_AF-A0A955DMY9-F1
#
_entry.id   AF-A0A955DMY9-F1
#
_cell.length_a   1.000
_cell.length_b   1.000
_cell.length_c   1.000
_cell.angle_alpha   90.00
_cell.angle_beta   90.00
_cell.angle_gamma   90.00
#
_symmetry.space_group_name_H-M   'P 1'
#
loop_
_entity.id
_entity.type
_entity.pdbx_description
1 polymer ?
#
loop_
_entity_poly.entity_id
_entity_poly.type
_entity_poly.pdbx_seq_one_letter_code
_entity_poly.pdbx_strand_id
1 'polypeptide(L)'
;MAQRAQWGSTVGFILAAAGSAVGLGNIWRFPYTTGENGGGAFVLVYLICVALVGLPIMMSEIMIGRAAQRQPVAAFHALQGKKSAWAGIGWLGVIAGFII
;
A
#
# COMPACT_ATOMS: atom_id res chain seq x y z
N MET A 1 -17.92 15.49 -17.36
CA MET A 1 -17.12 14.64 -16.46
C MET A 1 -15.66 15.00 -16.67
N ALA A 2 -14.94 15.42 -15.63
CA ALA A 2 -13.51 15.73 -15.78
C ALA A 2 -12.74 14.44 -16.10
N GLN A 3 -12.00 14.43 -17.21
CA GLN A 3 -11.20 13.28 -17.62
C GLN A 3 -10.04 13.10 -16.62
N ARG A 4 -10.01 11.96 -15.92
CA ARG A 4 -8.95 11.66 -14.96
C ARG A 4 -7.63 11.50 -15.71
N ALA A 5 -6.56 12.06 -15.13
CA ALA A 5 -5.21 11.79 -15.59
C ALA A 5 -4.91 10.29 -15.47
N GLN A 6 -4.57 9.67 -16.59
CA GLN A 6 -4.06 8.30 -16.63
C GLN A 6 -2.54 8.33 -16.76
N TRP A 7 -1.90 7.30 -16.22
CA TRP A 7 -0.46 7.13 -16.34
C TRP A 7 -0.07 6.91 -17.79
N GLY A 8 0.90 7.68 -18.29
CA GLY A 8 1.39 7.56 -19.67
C GLY A 8 2.18 6.27 -19.94
N SER A 9 2.70 5.61 -18.90
CA SER A 9 3.38 4.31 -19.01
C SER A 9 3.26 3.47 -17.74
N THR A 10 3.20 2.15 -17.90
CA THR A 10 3.21 1.19 -16.78
C THR A 10 4.51 1.27 -15.98
N VAL A 11 5.63 1.49 -16.66
CA VAL A 11 6.94 1.66 -16.01
C VAL A 11 6.94 2.91 -15.14
N GLY A 12 6.38 4.02 -15.62
CA GLY A 12 6.23 5.26 -14.83
C GLY A 12 5.39 5.04 -13.58
N PHE A 13 4.29 4.28 -13.68
CA PHE A 13 3.49 3.90 -12.52
C PHE A 13 4.28 3.05 -11.51
N ILE A 14 4.98 2.02 -11.98
CA ILE A 14 5.77 1.13 -11.10
C ILE A 14 6.88 1.91 -10.40
N LEU A 15 7.59 2.80 -11.10
CA LEU A 15 8.66 3.61 -10.53
C LEU A 15 8.13 4.61 -9.49
N ALA A 16 6.99 5.25 -9.76
CA ALA A 16 6.36 6.15 -8.79
C ALA A 16 5.91 5.39 -7.53
N ALA A 17 5.31 4.21 -7.69
CA ALA A 17 4.91 3.37 -6.57
C ALA A 17 6.12 2.86 -5.76
N ALA A 18 7.17 2.41 -6.45
CA ALA A 18 8.42 1.95 -5.80
C ALA A 18 9.10 3.10 -5.04
N GLY A 19 9.18 4.29 -5.64
CA GLY A 19 9.74 5.47 -5.00
C GLY A 19 8.96 5.91 -3.75
N SER A 20 7.63 5.76 -3.76
CA SER A 20 6.79 6.02 -2.58
C SER A 20 6.97 4.96 -1.48
N ALA A 21 7.25 3.72 -1.84
CA ALA A 21 7.38 2.62 -0.87
C ALA A 21 8.78 2.55 -0.23
N VAL A 22 9.83 2.97 -0.95
CA VAL A 22 11.20 2.97 -0.44
C VAL A 22 11.49 4.29 0.29
N GLY A 23 11.32 4.28 1.61
CA GLY A 23 11.55 5.43 2.48
C GLY A 23 12.81 5.34 3.34
N LEU A 24 13.05 6.39 4.15
CA LEU A 24 14.17 6.47 5.08
C LEU A 24 14.27 5.22 5.95
N GLY A 25 13.15 4.70 6.47
CA GLY A 25 13.13 3.49 7.30
C GLY A 25 13.83 2.26 6.70
N ASN A 26 13.83 2.11 5.38
CA ASN A 26 14.52 1.01 4.70
C ASN A 26 16.05 1.15 4.72
N ILE A 27 16.56 2.38 4.87
CA ILE A 27 17.99 2.70 4.80
C ILE A 27 18.69 2.52 6.15
N TRP A 28 18.04 2.85 7.28
CA TRP A 28 18.66 2.82 8.61
C TRP A 28 17.97 1.87 9.59
N ARG A 29 16.63 1.88 9.66
CA ARG A 29 15.91 1.04 10.63
C ARG A 29 15.94 -0.44 10.27
N PHE A 30 15.85 -0.76 8.97
CA PHE A 30 15.95 -2.14 8.49
C PHE A 30 17.31 -2.80 8.81
N PRO A 31 18.48 -2.22 8.47
CA PRO A 31 19.77 -2.83 8.81
C PRO A 31 20.01 -2.88 10.31
N TYR A 32 19.56 -1.86 11.07
CA TYR A 32 19.66 -1.86 12.53
C TYR A 32 18.88 -3.02 13.17
N THR A 33 17.60 -3.16 12.81
CA THR A 33 16.71 -4.22 13.32
C THR A 33 17.22 -5.60 12.90
N THR A 34 17.72 -5.72 11.67
CA THR A 34 18.31 -6.97 11.17
C THR A 34 19.57 -7.32 11.94
N GLY A 35 20.43 -6.35 12.23
CA GLY A 35 21.65 -6.55 13.03
C GLY A 35 21.36 -7.04 14.45
N GLU A 36 20.37 -6.46 15.12
CA GLU A 36 19.99 -6.84 16.49
C GLU A 36 19.25 -8.19 16.57
N ASN A 37 18.41 -8.52 15.58
CA ASN A 37 17.51 -9.69 15.65
C ASN A 37 18.07 -10.96 14.98
N GLY A 38 19.41 -11.14 14.97
CA GLY A 38 20.02 -12.36 14.43
C GLY A 38 20.35 -12.32 12.93
N GLY A 39 20.51 -11.12 12.36
CA GLY A 39 21.09 -10.91 11.05
C GLY A 39 20.32 -11.58 9.92
N GLY A 40 21.00 -12.50 9.21
CA GLY A 40 20.44 -13.18 8.05
C GLY A 40 19.20 -14.05 8.33
N ALA A 41 19.08 -14.61 9.54
CA ALA A 41 17.90 -15.40 9.91
C ALA A 41 16.64 -14.53 9.98
N PHE A 42 16.77 -13.30 10.50
CA PHE A 42 15.69 -12.33 10.51
C PHE A 42 15.26 -11.94 9.10
N VAL A 43 16.21 -11.72 8.18
CA VAL A 43 15.90 -11.40 6.77
C VAL A 43 15.08 -12.51 6.12
N LEU A 44 15.41 -13.77 6.40
CA LEU A 44 14.72 -14.91 5.81
C LEU A 44 13.26 -15.00 6.27
N VAL A 45 13.00 -14.80 7.56
CA VAL A 45 11.64 -14.70 8.12
C VAL A 45 10.93 -13.46 7.58
N TYR A 46 11.61 -12.32 7.50
CA TYR A 46 11.07 -11.07 6.94
C TYR A 46 10.59 -11.28 5.50
N LEU A 47 11.38 -11.94 4.65
CA LEU A 47 11.01 -12.23 3.25
C LEU A 47 9.79 -13.15 3.17
N ILE A 48 9.70 -14.16 4.03
CA ILE A 48 8.52 -15.04 4.10
C ILE A 48 7.28 -14.22 4.48
N CYS A 49 7.37 -13.36 5.49
CA CYS A 49 6.27 -12.49 5.91
C CYS A 49 5.87 -11.51 4.79
N VAL A 50 6.82 -10.91 4.08
CA VAL A 50 6.54 -10.03 2.94
C VAL A 50 5.85 -10.79 1.81
N ALA A 51 6.29 -12.01 1.51
CA ALA A 51 5.67 -12.83 0.48
C ALA A 51 4.24 -13.26 0.83
N LEU A 52 3.99 -13.65 2.09
CA LEU A 52 2.69 -14.16 2.53
C LEU A 52 1.69 -13.08 2.94
N VAL A 53 2.15 -11.90 3.35
CA VAL A 53 1.28 -10.83 3.87
C VAL A 53 1.42 -9.57 3.03
N GLY A 54 2.64 -9.10 2.78
CA GLY A 54 2.89 -7.87 2.03
C GLY A 54 2.37 -7.93 0.59
N LEU A 55 2.74 -8.97 -0.16
CA LEU A 55 2.30 -9.16 -1.55
C LEU A 55 0.77 -9.25 -1.69
N PRO A 56 0.04 -10.11 -0.96
CA PRO A 56 -1.41 -10.19 -1.12
C PRO A 56 -2.13 -8.90 -0.70
N ILE A 57 -1.64 -8.18 0.31
CA ILE A 57 -2.20 -6.87 0.69
C ILE A 57 -2.01 -5.86 -0.44
N MET A 58 -0.79 -5.71 -0.97
CA MET A 58 -0.49 -4.81 -2.09
C MET A 58 -1.34 -5.13 -3.33
N MET A 59 -1.46 -6.41 -3.67
CA MET A 59 -2.29 -6.86 -4.80
C MET A 59 -3.76 -6.51 -4.58
N SER A 60 -4.27 -6.73 -3.37
CA SER A 60 -5.65 -6.38 -3.01
C SER A 60 -5.92 -4.88 -3.14
N GLU A 61 -4.99 -4.04 -2.67
CA GLU A 61 -5.12 -2.58 -2.74
C GLU A 61 -5.11 -2.07 -4.20
N ILE A 62 -4.19 -2.57 -5.02
CA ILE A 62 -4.14 -2.24 -6.45
C ILE A 62 -5.42 -2.73 -7.17
N MET A 63 -5.91 -3.93 -6.86
CA MET A 63 -7.15 -4.46 -7.45
C MET A 63 -8.37 -3.60 -7.09
N ILE A 64 -8.52 -3.22 -5.82
CA ILE A 64 -9.61 -2.35 -5.35
C ILE A 64 -9.51 -0.97 -6.03
N GLY A 65 -8.31 -0.38 -6.10
CA GLY A 65 -8.07 0.89 -6.79
C GLY A 65 -8.39 0.83 -8.29
N ARG A 66 -8.04 -0.27 -8.95
CA ARG A 66 -8.35 -0.50 -10.38
C ARG A 66 -9.84 -0.76 -10.63
N ALA A 67 -10.53 -1.49 -9.76
CA ALA A 67 -11.95 -1.77 -9.89
C ALA A 67 -12.82 -0.54 -9.59
N ALA A 68 -12.47 0.22 -8.55
CA ALA A 68 -13.26 1.37 -8.14
C ALA A 68 -12.95 2.64 -8.93
N GLN A 69 -11.70 2.82 -9.40
CA GLN A 69 -11.21 4.05 -10.04
C GLN A 69 -11.68 5.32 -9.32
N ARG A 70 -11.65 5.31 -7.98
CA ARG A 70 -12.15 6.36 -7.09
C ARG A 70 -11.22 6.53 -5.89
N GLN A 71 -11.36 7.66 -5.19
CA GLN A 71 -10.65 7.89 -3.91
C GLN A 71 -11.02 6.80 -2.89
N PRO A 72 -10.17 6.47 -1.91
CA PRO A 72 -10.38 5.34 -0.98
C PRO A 72 -11.79 5.30 -0.36
N VAL A 73 -12.26 6.42 0.20
CA VAL A 73 -13.61 6.54 0.77
C VAL A 73 -14.71 6.30 -0.28
N ALA A 74 -14.57 6.90 -1.46
CA ALA A 74 -15.52 6.74 -2.56
C ALA A 74 -15.45 5.36 -3.23
N ALA A 75 -14.31 4.67 -3.13
CA ALA A 75 -14.08 3.32 -3.66
C ALA A 75 -14.82 2.28 -2.82
N PHE A 76 -14.68 2.34 -1.49
CA PHE A 76 -15.43 1.47 -0.59
C PHE A 76 -16.94 1.72 -0.67
N HIS A 77 -17.37 2.98 -0.81
CA HIS A 77 -18.78 3.29 -1.06
C HIS A 77 -19.31 2.77 -2.39
N ALA A 78 -18.48 2.74 -3.44
CA ALA A 78 -18.87 2.24 -4.75
C ALA A 78 -18.94 0.70 -4.81
N LEU A 79 -18.04 0.01 -4.11
CA LEU A 79 -17.91 -1.45 -4.16
C LEU A 79 -18.83 -2.19 -3.17
N GLN A 80 -19.10 -1.62 -1.99
CA GLN A 80 -19.91 -2.28 -0.96
C GLN A 80 -21.18 -1.51 -0.54
N GLY A 81 -21.40 -0.30 -1.07
CA GLY A 81 -22.59 0.50 -0.76
C GLY A 81 -22.46 1.35 0.53
N LYS A 82 -23.34 2.36 0.66
CA LYS A 82 -23.25 3.43 1.68
C LYS A 82 -23.33 2.97 3.15
N LYS A 83 -23.83 1.77 3.44
CA LYS A 83 -24.07 1.26 4.81
C LYS A 83 -23.06 0.22 5.30
N SER A 84 -22.01 -0.09 4.53
CA SER A 84 -21.05 -1.12 4.93
C SER A 84 -20.00 -0.56 5.91
N ALA A 85 -19.69 -1.30 6.98
CA ALA A 85 -18.64 -0.99 7.96
C ALA A 85 -17.25 -0.76 7.31
N TRP A 86 -17.06 -1.29 6.10
CA TRP A 86 -15.84 -1.13 5.31
C TRP A 86 -15.63 0.30 4.77
N ALA A 87 -16.66 1.15 4.77
CA ALA A 87 -16.48 2.58 4.50
C ALA A 87 -15.59 3.28 5.54
N GLY A 88 -15.56 2.75 6.78
CA GLY A 88 -14.67 3.23 7.84
C GLY A 88 -13.19 3.00 7.54
N ILE A 89 -12.85 1.93 6.80
CA ILE A 89 -11.46 1.62 6.41
C ILE A 89 -10.92 2.68 5.43
N GLY A 90 -11.77 3.17 4.53
CA GLY A 90 -11.41 4.28 3.64
C GLY A 90 -11.06 5.57 4.40
N TRP A 91 -11.79 5.87 5.47
CA TRP A 91 -11.51 7.02 6.34
C TRP A 91 -10.26 6.81 7.20
N LEU A 92 -10.02 5.61 7.71
CA LEU A 92 -8.80 5.27 8.43
C LEU A 92 -7.55 5.50 7.58
N GLY A 93 -7.58 5.14 6.29
CA GLY A 93 -6.46 5.40 5.39
C GLY A 93 -6.16 6.88 5.20
N VAL A 94 -7.20 7.72 5.08
CA VAL A 94 -7.04 9.18 4.96
C VAL A 94 -6.48 9.79 6.25
N ILE A 95 -6.99 9.36 7.41
CA ILE A 95 -6.53 9.83 8.71
C ILE A 95 -5.07 9.40 8.94
N ALA A 96 -4.72 8.15 8.64
CA ALA A 96 -3.36 7.66 8.75
C ALA A 96 -2.39 8.46 7.88
N GLY A 97 -2.77 8.74 6.62
CA GLY A 97 -1.96 9.56 5.71
C GLY A 97 -1.83 11.03 6.12
N PHE A 98 -2.73 11.55 6.96
CA PHE A 98 -2.60 12.91 7.52
C PHE A 98 -1.72 12.96 8.77
N ILE A 99 -1.65 11.86 9.53
CA ILE A 99 -0.90 11.78 10.80
C ILE A 99 0.58 11.49 10.57
N ILE A 100 0.91 10.68 9.55
CA ILE A 100 2.28 10.28 9.20
C ILE A 100 2.99 11.42 8.46
#